data_AF-A0A6A6JZK2-F1
#
_entry.id   AF-A0A6A6JZK2-F1
#
_cell.length_a   1.000
_cell.length_b   1.000
_cell.length_c   1.000
_cell.angle_alpha   90.00
_cell.angle_beta   90.00
_cell.angle_gamma   90.00
#
_symmetry.space_group_name_H-M   'P 1'
#
loop_
_entity.id
_entity.type
_entity.pdbx_description
1 polymer ?
#
loop_
_entity_poly.entity_id
_entity_poly.type
_entity_poly.pdbx_seq_one_letter_code
_entity_poly.pdbx_strand_id
1 'polypeptide(L)'
;MIQKNAILDVADNSGARKVLCIGFLGGKKRAVVGDVIVVSARVVAPRGKVNKGKVYKAVVVRTKGPIRRLDGSIIRFSSNAVVLVNDQGDPLGTRVFGPVRKLPVAGGDKGKIGKVVKVLRKGGRVMAKVAGVALCRKSVKPSKDREGGIFSVERFIDISNIALFDNEAGVRTRVGYKFVDGKKVRYLKGSGRVLD
;
A
#
# COMPACT_ATOMS: atom_id res chain seq x y z
N MET A 1 10.31 -1.85 -17.42
CA MET A 1 10.27 -3.30 -17.67
C MET A 1 11.62 -3.91 -17.31
N ILE A 2 11.61 -5.06 -16.62
CA ILE A 2 12.78 -5.80 -16.14
C ILE A 2 12.88 -7.13 -16.90
N GLN A 3 14.09 -7.52 -17.27
CA GLN A 3 14.41 -8.77 -17.97
C GLN A 3 15.32 -9.66 -17.11
N LYS A 4 15.39 -10.95 -17.44
CA LYS A 4 16.35 -11.88 -16.82
C LYS A 4 17.77 -11.36 -17.07
N ASN A 5 18.66 -11.59 -16.11
CA ASN A 5 20.04 -11.10 -16.07
C ASN A 5 20.20 -9.57 -15.94
N ALA A 6 19.12 -8.82 -15.71
CA ALA A 6 19.23 -7.39 -15.40
C ALA A 6 19.78 -7.15 -13.99
N ILE A 7 20.73 -6.24 -13.84
CA ILE A 7 21.19 -5.74 -12.54
C ILE A 7 20.28 -4.59 -12.10
N LEU A 8 19.81 -4.67 -10.85
CA LEU A 8 18.84 -3.76 -10.27
C LEU A 8 19.41 -3.17 -8.98
N ASP A 9 19.12 -1.90 -8.75
CA ASP A 9 19.46 -1.26 -7.49
C ASP A 9 18.47 -1.69 -6.40
N VAL A 10 18.96 -1.84 -5.18
CA VAL A 10 18.10 -2.13 -4.02
C VAL A 10 17.70 -0.82 -3.36
N ALA A 11 16.40 -0.60 -3.26
CA ALA A 11 15.79 0.62 -2.75
C ALA A 11 15.33 0.45 -1.30
N ASP A 12 16.06 -0.31 -0.49
CA ASP A 12 15.77 -0.49 0.93
C ASP A 12 17.06 -0.54 1.76
N ASN A 13 16.91 -0.60 3.08
CA ASN A 13 18.02 -0.72 4.02
C ASN A 13 18.28 -2.17 4.47
N SER A 14 17.92 -3.19 3.67
CA SER A 14 18.18 -4.61 4.00
C SER A 14 19.68 -4.96 4.05
N GLY A 15 20.52 -4.11 3.46
CA GLY A 15 21.97 -4.28 3.37
C GLY A 15 22.43 -4.71 1.97
N ALA A 16 21.54 -5.06 1.05
CA ALA A 16 21.91 -5.20 -0.36
C ALA A 16 21.95 -3.84 -1.06
N ARG A 17 22.91 -3.67 -1.99
CA ARG A 17 23.03 -2.49 -2.87
C ARG A 17 22.62 -2.81 -4.30
N LYS A 18 23.01 -3.98 -4.80
CA LYS A 18 22.69 -4.44 -6.16
C LYS A 18 22.31 -5.92 -6.16
N VAL A 19 21.34 -6.27 -6.98
CA VAL A 19 20.84 -7.64 -7.17
C VAL A 19 20.73 -7.96 -8.66
N LEU A 20 20.86 -9.23 -9.00
CA LEU A 20 20.66 -9.74 -10.36
C LEU A 20 19.28 -10.40 -10.46
N CYS A 21 18.47 -10.03 -11.44
CA CYS A 21 17.23 -10.72 -11.76
C CYS A 21 17.53 -12.11 -12.37
N ILE A 22 17.16 -13.19 -11.68
CA ILE A 22 17.39 -14.56 -12.16
C ILE A 22 16.12 -15.24 -12.68
N GLY A 23 14.95 -14.74 -12.31
CA GLY A 23 13.68 -15.31 -12.76
C GLY A 23 12.45 -14.49 -12.39
N PHE A 24 11.31 -14.92 -12.92
CA PHE A 24 10.01 -14.31 -12.69
C PHE A 24 9.05 -15.37 -12.14
N LEU A 25 8.08 -14.95 -11.32
CA LEU A 25 7.02 -15.85 -10.88
C LEU A 25 5.91 -15.94 -11.95
N GLY A 26 5.23 -17.09 -11.99
CA GLY A 26 4.04 -17.29 -12.85
C GLY A 26 4.32 -17.33 -14.35
N GLY A 27 5.50 -17.84 -14.78
CA GLY A 27 5.82 -18.06 -16.20
C GLY A 27 6.04 -16.80 -17.03
N LYS A 28 6.09 -15.61 -16.40
CA LYS A 28 6.33 -14.34 -17.09
C LYS A 28 7.73 -14.30 -17.71
N LYS A 29 7.88 -13.66 -18.88
CA LYS A 29 9.18 -13.40 -19.54
C LYS A 29 9.84 -12.08 -19.11
N ARG A 30 9.05 -11.16 -18.55
CA ARG A 30 9.45 -9.80 -18.15
C ARG A 30 8.61 -9.34 -16.96
N ALA A 31 9.12 -8.39 -16.18
CA ALA A 31 8.42 -7.80 -15.04
C ALA A 31 8.22 -6.29 -15.17
N VAL A 32 7.14 -5.78 -14.58
CA VAL A 32 6.83 -4.35 -14.45
C VAL A 32 6.77 -3.94 -12.97
N VAL A 33 6.57 -2.65 -12.70
CA VAL A 33 6.41 -2.17 -11.32
C VAL A 33 5.23 -2.88 -10.64
N GLY A 34 5.47 -3.41 -9.45
CA GLY A 34 4.51 -4.19 -8.66
C GLY A 34 4.67 -5.70 -8.78
N ASP A 35 5.37 -6.21 -9.79
CA ASP A 35 5.65 -7.64 -9.91
C ASP A 35 6.70 -8.10 -8.89
N VAL A 36 6.50 -9.31 -8.37
CA VAL A 36 7.50 -10.03 -7.56
C VAL A 36 8.40 -10.84 -8.50
N ILE A 37 9.70 -10.68 -8.32
CA ILE A 37 10.75 -11.35 -9.10
C ILE A 37 11.72 -12.09 -8.19
N VAL A 38 12.44 -13.05 -8.76
CA VAL A 38 13.49 -13.80 -8.06
C VAL A 38 14.84 -13.18 -8.39
N VAL A 39 15.62 -12.85 -7.37
CA VAL A 39 16.89 -12.14 -7.50
C VAL A 39 18.02 -12.81 -6.70
N SER A 40 19.25 -12.68 -7.17
CA SER A 40 20.45 -13.07 -6.42
C SER A 40 21.22 -11.82 -5.97
N ALA A 41 21.64 -11.77 -4.71
CA ALA A 41 22.37 -10.64 -4.16
C ALA A 41 23.80 -10.57 -4.72
N ARG A 42 24.19 -9.42 -5.28
CA ARG A 42 25.51 -9.24 -5.92
C ARG A 42 26.43 -8.33 -5.12
N VAL A 43 25.91 -7.20 -4.67
CA VAL A 43 26.66 -6.25 -3.84
C VAL A 43 25.89 -6.09 -2.54
N VAL A 44 26.53 -6.40 -1.42
CA VAL A 44 25.95 -6.33 -0.07
C VAL A 44 26.91 -5.59 0.87
N ALA A 45 26.35 -4.99 1.91
CA ALA A 45 27.10 -4.41 3.01
C ALA A 45 27.61 -5.51 3.96
N PRO A 46 28.76 -5.32 4.64
CA PRO A 46 29.41 -6.37 5.45
C PRO A 46 28.58 -6.89 6.65
N ARG A 47 27.70 -6.05 7.22
CA ARG A 47 26.85 -6.38 8.39
C ARG A 47 25.35 -6.32 8.06
N GLY A 48 24.98 -6.60 6.82
CA GLY A 48 23.59 -6.58 6.36
C GLY A 48 22.82 -7.87 6.68
N LYS A 49 21.49 -7.83 6.58
CA LYS A 49 20.62 -9.02 6.70
C LYS A 49 20.69 -9.93 5.46
N VAL A 50 21.40 -9.49 4.43
CA VAL A 50 21.43 -10.09 3.10
C VAL A 50 22.83 -10.60 2.79
N ASN A 51 22.94 -11.87 2.43
CA ASN A 51 24.20 -12.52 2.12
C ASN A 51 24.48 -12.46 0.62
N LYS A 52 25.73 -12.21 0.23
CA LYS A 52 26.16 -12.21 -1.19
C LYS A 52 25.91 -13.60 -1.81
N GLY A 53 25.46 -13.63 -3.05
CA GLY A 53 25.16 -14.86 -3.82
C GLY A 53 23.81 -15.49 -3.49
N LYS A 54 23.28 -15.30 -2.29
CA LYS A 54 21.99 -15.88 -1.86
C LYS A 54 20.83 -15.33 -2.69
N VAL A 55 19.83 -16.20 -2.90
CA VAL A 55 18.62 -15.92 -3.66
C VAL A 55 17.53 -15.36 -2.73
N TYR A 56 16.82 -14.34 -3.22
CA TYR A 56 15.75 -13.64 -2.53
C TYR A 56 14.59 -13.36 -3.49
N LYS A 57 13.43 -13.03 -2.94
CA LYS A 57 12.33 -12.42 -3.68
C LYS A 57 12.41 -10.90 -3.57
N ALA A 58 11.96 -10.20 -4.60
CA ALA A 58 11.95 -8.75 -4.61
C ALA A 58 10.75 -8.19 -5.38
N VAL A 59 10.17 -7.09 -4.90
CA VAL A 59 9.13 -6.34 -5.61
C VAL A 59 9.80 -5.26 -6.46
N VAL A 60 9.42 -5.16 -7.73
CA VAL A 60 9.88 -4.09 -8.62
C VAL A 60 9.19 -2.78 -8.24
N VAL A 61 9.95 -1.77 -7.82
CA VAL A 61 9.39 -0.46 -7.41
C VAL A 61 9.63 0.65 -8.42
N ARG A 62 10.71 0.56 -9.21
CA ARG A 62 11.04 1.53 -10.27
C ARG A 62 11.53 0.82 -11.51
N THR A 63 11.17 1.35 -12.68
CA THR A 63 11.77 0.93 -13.95
C THR A 63 12.08 2.09 -14.88
N LYS A 64 13.20 1.99 -15.60
CA LYS A 64 13.58 2.84 -16.73
C LYS A 64 12.62 2.73 -17.91
N GLY A 65 11.97 1.57 -18.09
CA GLY A 65 10.94 1.43 -19.12
C GLY A 65 9.69 2.26 -18.81
N PRO A 66 9.01 2.82 -19.83
CA PRO A 66 7.86 3.70 -19.63
C PRO A 66 6.63 2.99 -19.03
N ILE A 67 6.04 3.74 -18.11
CA ILE A 67 4.81 3.68 -17.32
C ILE A 67 3.53 4.21 -17.92
N ARG A 68 2.85 3.57 -18.88
CA ARG A 68 1.55 4.11 -19.34
C ARG A 68 0.48 3.96 -18.25
N ARG A 69 -0.10 5.08 -17.84
CA ARG A 69 -1.24 5.16 -16.93
C ARG A 69 -2.56 5.15 -17.71
N LEU A 70 -3.67 4.89 -17.01
CA LEU A 70 -5.02 4.87 -17.58
C LEU A 70 -5.46 6.24 -18.11
N ASP A 71 -4.95 7.33 -17.51
CA ASP A 71 -5.17 8.71 -17.97
C ASP A 71 -4.31 9.10 -19.18
N GLY A 72 -3.58 8.15 -19.77
CA GLY A 72 -2.67 8.37 -20.91
C GLY A 72 -1.29 8.93 -20.53
N SER A 73 -1.08 9.40 -19.29
CA SER A 73 0.22 9.92 -18.87
C SER A 73 1.28 8.82 -18.76
N ILE A 74 2.56 9.21 -18.95
CA ILE A 74 3.70 8.27 -18.91
C ILE A 74 4.61 8.58 -17.71
N ILE A 75 4.89 7.57 -16.89
CA ILE A 75 5.93 7.63 -15.84
C ILE A 75 7.21 6.99 -16.36
N ARG A 76 8.36 7.62 -16.12
CA ARG A 76 9.66 6.98 -16.30
C ARG A 76 10.57 7.28 -15.12
N PHE A 77 11.33 6.29 -14.66
CA PHE A 77 12.35 6.49 -13.64
C PHE A 77 13.75 6.51 -14.27
N SER A 78 14.69 7.17 -13.60
CA SER A 78 16.10 7.18 -14.01
C SER A 78 16.80 5.84 -13.77
N SER A 79 16.30 5.00 -12.85
CA SER A 79 16.88 3.70 -12.52
C SER A 79 15.84 2.58 -12.38
N ASN A 80 16.32 1.35 -12.52
CA ASN A 80 15.55 0.16 -12.19
C ASN A 80 15.86 -0.21 -10.73
N ALA A 81 14.83 -0.32 -9.89
CA ALA A 81 15.05 -0.61 -8.49
C ALA A 81 13.99 -1.54 -7.92
N VAL A 82 14.39 -2.30 -6.89
CA VAL A 82 13.58 -3.30 -6.21
C VAL A 82 13.66 -3.15 -4.70
N VAL A 83 12.67 -3.70 -4.00
CA VAL A 83 12.68 -3.87 -2.54
C VAL A 83 12.67 -5.37 -2.27
N LEU A 84 13.58 -5.85 -1.41
CA LEU A 84 13.64 -7.27 -1.07
C LEU A 84 12.51 -7.64 -0.12
N VAL A 85 11.91 -8.80 -0.35
CA VAL A 85 10.78 -9.32 0.43
C VAL A 85 11.03 -10.76 0.86
N ASN A 86 10.38 -11.16 1.95
CA ASN A 86 10.29 -12.56 2.38
C ASN A 86 9.23 -13.32 1.54
N ASP A 87 8.99 -14.59 1.88
CA ASP A 87 8.01 -15.43 1.18
C ASP A 87 6.56 -15.01 1.41
N GLN A 88 6.28 -14.34 2.53
CA GLN A 88 5.00 -13.75 2.89
C GLN A 88 4.73 -12.42 2.14
N GLY A 89 5.75 -11.86 1.49
CA GLY A 89 5.68 -10.59 0.77
C GLY A 89 6.00 -9.35 1.61
N ASP A 90 6.41 -9.52 2.88
CA ASP A 90 6.84 -8.43 3.74
C ASP A 90 8.27 -7.99 3.40
N PRO A 91 8.59 -6.69 3.51
CA PRO A 91 9.92 -6.18 3.21
C PRO A 91 10.97 -6.66 4.21
N LEU A 92 12.15 -7.06 3.72
CA LEU A 92 13.30 -7.44 4.57
C LEU A 92 13.94 -6.22 5.25
N GLY A 93 13.91 -5.07 4.56
CA GLY A 93 14.33 -3.78 5.10
C GLY A 93 13.17 -3.06 5.80
N THR A 94 13.50 -2.26 6.82
CA THR A 94 12.52 -1.44 7.54
C THR A 94 12.16 -0.16 6.79
N ARG A 95 13.07 0.35 5.95
CA ARG A 95 12.92 1.63 5.23
C ARG A 95 13.13 1.42 3.74
N VAL A 96 12.31 2.09 2.94
CA VAL A 96 12.39 2.10 1.47
C VAL A 96 12.83 3.49 1.00
N PHE A 97 13.73 3.53 0.02
CA PHE A 97 14.38 4.73 -0.49
C PHE A 97 13.87 5.16 -1.87
N GLY A 98 13.87 6.47 -2.09
CA GLY A 98 13.51 7.10 -3.35
C GLY A 98 11.99 7.09 -3.63
N PRO A 99 11.57 7.69 -4.75
CA PRO A 99 10.16 7.70 -5.13
C PRO A 99 9.73 6.27 -5.45
N VAL A 100 8.66 5.84 -4.79
CA VAL A 100 7.97 4.57 -5.05
C VAL A 100 6.52 4.87 -5.40
N ARG A 101 5.95 4.04 -6.27
CA ARG A 101 4.54 4.17 -6.66
C ARG A 101 3.64 3.97 -5.42
N LYS A 102 2.92 5.02 -5.01
CA LYS A 102 1.77 4.88 -4.10
C LYS A 102 0.56 4.40 -4.91
N LEU A 103 -0.08 3.31 -4.50
CA LEU A 103 -1.35 2.82 -5.06
C LEU A 103 -2.53 3.73 -4.64
N PRO A 104 -3.68 3.74 -5.35
CA PRO A 104 -4.77 4.72 -5.17
C PRO A 104 -5.80 4.39 -4.06
N VAL A 105 -6.62 5.40 -3.72
CA VAL A 105 -7.56 5.60 -2.58
C VAL A 105 -9.06 5.48 -3.02
N ALA A 106 -9.57 4.34 -3.54
CA ALA A 106 -10.80 4.27 -4.39
C ALA A 106 -11.98 3.36 -3.91
N GLY A 107 -13.22 3.58 -4.44
CA GLY A 107 -14.47 2.77 -4.26
C GLY A 107 -15.72 3.38 -4.96
N GLY A 108 -16.92 2.74 -4.97
CA GLY A 108 -18.17 3.25 -5.61
C GLY A 108 -18.99 4.25 -4.77
N ASP A 109 -18.68 4.36 -3.48
CA ASP A 109 -19.27 5.31 -2.54
C ASP A 109 -18.40 6.58 -2.37
N LYS A 110 -17.75 7.04 -3.43
CA LYS A 110 -16.87 8.23 -3.35
C LYS A 110 -17.67 9.44 -2.88
N GLY A 111 -17.14 10.17 -1.91
CA GLY A 111 -17.75 11.40 -1.39
C GLY A 111 -18.81 11.20 -0.31
N LYS A 112 -19.26 9.96 -0.05
CA LYS A 112 -20.13 9.69 1.10
C LYS A 112 -19.34 9.80 2.39
N ILE A 113 -19.91 10.50 3.37
CA ILE A 113 -19.35 10.69 4.71
C ILE A 113 -20.09 9.74 5.64
N GLY A 114 -19.35 9.04 6.50
CA GLY A 114 -19.93 8.13 7.47
C GLY A 114 -19.06 7.97 8.70
N LYS A 115 -19.69 7.66 9.83
CA LYS A 115 -18.98 7.42 11.09
C LYS A 115 -18.36 6.02 11.06
N VAL A 116 -17.10 5.91 11.48
CA VAL A 116 -16.45 4.61 11.66
C VAL A 116 -17.10 3.91 12.85
N VAL A 117 -17.76 2.77 12.60
CA VAL A 117 -18.47 1.99 13.63
C VAL A 117 -17.54 0.96 14.24
N LYS A 118 -16.77 0.25 13.41
CA LYS A 118 -15.92 -0.85 13.87
C LYS A 118 -14.66 -0.93 13.04
N VAL A 119 -13.52 -1.03 13.71
CA VAL A 119 -12.24 -1.30 13.06
C VAL A 119 -11.84 -2.74 13.38
N LEU A 120 -11.52 -3.50 12.35
CA LEU A 120 -11.00 -4.86 12.45
C LEU A 120 -9.63 -4.92 11.80
N ARG A 121 -8.73 -5.70 12.42
CA ARG A 121 -7.46 -6.07 11.81
C ARG A 121 -7.61 -7.51 11.31
N LYS A 122 -7.52 -7.73 10.00
CA LYS A 122 -7.65 -9.07 9.41
C LYS A 122 -6.66 -9.24 8.27
N GLY A 123 -5.86 -10.31 8.32
CA GLY A 123 -4.87 -10.63 7.27
C GLY A 123 -3.86 -9.50 7.03
N GLY A 124 -3.41 -8.83 8.10
CA GLY A 124 -2.46 -7.73 8.01
C GLY A 124 -3.03 -6.40 7.51
N ARG A 125 -4.34 -6.34 7.19
CA ARG A 125 -5.04 -5.11 6.78
C ARG A 125 -5.89 -4.58 7.90
N VAL A 126 -5.92 -3.25 8.04
CA VAL A 126 -6.85 -2.54 8.93
C VAL A 126 -8.06 -2.18 8.10
N MET A 127 -9.17 -2.84 8.41
CA MET A 127 -10.44 -2.63 7.74
C MET A 127 -11.38 -1.91 8.68
N ALA A 128 -12.05 -0.88 8.21
CA ALA A 128 -13.07 -0.17 8.97
C ALA A 128 -14.45 -0.41 8.34
N LYS A 129 -15.42 -0.69 9.18
CA LYS A 129 -16.84 -0.66 8.86
C LYS A 129 -17.33 0.76 9.14
N VAL A 130 -17.88 1.39 8.11
CA VAL A 130 -18.34 2.78 8.14
C VAL A 130 -19.84 2.79 7.95
N ALA A 131 -20.56 3.46 8.84
CA ALA A 131 -22.01 3.54 8.81
C ALA A 131 -22.49 4.14 7.47
N GLY A 132 -23.43 3.48 6.80
CA GLY A 132 -24.03 3.95 5.53
C GLY A 132 -23.12 3.87 4.30
N VAL A 133 -21.92 3.28 4.39
CA VAL A 133 -20.94 3.17 3.31
C VAL A 133 -20.61 1.70 3.03
N ALA A 134 -20.43 1.33 1.75
CA ALA A 134 -20.21 -0.04 1.29
C ALA A 134 -21.32 -1.02 1.68
N LEU A 135 -22.57 -0.63 1.42
CA LEU A 135 -23.74 -1.48 1.62
C LEU A 135 -23.78 -2.61 0.58
N CYS A 136 -24.00 -3.83 1.05
CA CYS A 136 -24.17 -5.01 0.22
C CYS A 136 -25.50 -5.68 0.58
N ARG A 137 -26.35 -5.93 -0.41
CA ARG A 137 -27.59 -6.68 -0.21
C ARG A 137 -27.26 -8.15 0.03
N LYS A 138 -27.69 -8.68 1.16
CA LYS A 138 -27.59 -10.10 1.50
C LYS A 138 -28.99 -10.67 1.71
N SER A 139 -29.31 -11.69 0.93
CA SER A 139 -30.49 -12.52 1.15
C SER A 139 -30.19 -13.53 2.25
N VAL A 140 -31.00 -13.55 3.30
CA VAL A 140 -30.87 -14.47 4.43
C VAL A 140 -32.09 -15.38 4.42
N LYS A 141 -31.85 -16.70 4.43
CA LYS A 141 -32.94 -17.69 4.53
C LYS A 141 -33.58 -17.62 5.92
N PRO A 142 -34.89 -17.85 6.04
CA PRO A 142 -35.55 -17.94 7.34
C PRO A 142 -34.92 -19.05 8.20
N SER A 143 -34.78 -18.81 9.50
CA SER A 143 -34.45 -19.83 10.50
C SER A 143 -35.52 -19.85 11.60
N LYS A 144 -35.50 -20.85 12.49
CA LYS A 144 -36.45 -20.97 13.62
C LYS A 144 -36.55 -19.71 14.48
N ASP A 145 -35.49 -18.89 14.54
CA ASP A 145 -35.41 -17.69 15.39
C ASP A 145 -35.42 -16.37 14.61
N ARG A 146 -35.41 -16.40 13.27
CA ARG A 146 -35.35 -15.19 12.45
C ARG A 146 -36.09 -15.36 11.13
N GLU A 147 -37.02 -14.45 10.86
CA GLU A 147 -37.67 -14.33 9.56
C GLU A 147 -36.64 -14.00 8.46
N GLY A 148 -36.76 -14.69 7.33
CA GLY A 148 -35.90 -14.46 6.18
C GLY A 148 -36.21 -13.15 5.47
N GLY A 149 -35.27 -12.65 4.67
CA GLY A 149 -35.43 -11.39 3.95
C GLY A 149 -34.16 -10.91 3.27
N ILE A 150 -34.28 -9.82 2.50
CA ILE A 150 -33.14 -9.13 1.89
C ILE A 150 -32.73 -7.99 2.81
N PHE A 151 -31.56 -8.14 3.43
CA PHE A 151 -31.01 -7.16 4.35
C PHE A 151 -29.83 -6.42 3.71
N SER A 152 -29.77 -5.10 3.90
CA SER A 152 -28.64 -4.28 3.48
C SER A 152 -27.59 -4.28 4.58
N VAL A 153 -26.46 -4.95 4.34
CA VAL A 153 -25.39 -5.12 5.31
C VAL A 153 -24.16 -4.34 4.88
N GLU A 154 -23.72 -3.45 5.75
CA GLU A 154 -22.47 -2.69 5.59
C GLU A 154 -21.25 -3.61 5.61
N ARG A 155 -20.35 -3.41 4.65
CA ARG A 155 -19.09 -4.14 4.55
C ARG A 155 -17.93 -3.38 5.18
N PHE A 156 -16.89 -4.16 5.50
CA PHE A 156 -15.60 -3.62 5.86
C PHE A 156 -14.87 -3.08 4.62
N ILE A 157 -14.31 -1.88 4.76
CA ILE A 157 -13.54 -1.16 3.75
C ILE A 157 -12.10 -1.03 4.26
N ASP A 158 -11.12 -1.12 3.36
CA ASP A 158 -9.73 -0.88 3.75
C ASP A 158 -9.51 0.58 4.16
N ILE A 159 -8.82 0.80 5.27
CA ILE A 159 -8.61 2.15 5.81
C ILE A 159 -7.86 3.08 4.83
N SER A 160 -7.07 2.51 3.90
CA SER A 160 -6.38 3.28 2.86
C SER A 160 -7.34 3.97 1.88
N ASN A 161 -8.59 3.52 1.81
CA ASN A 161 -9.66 4.11 0.99
C ASN A 161 -10.54 5.09 1.77
N ILE A 162 -10.30 5.27 3.07
CA ILE A 162 -11.04 6.18 3.93
C ILE A 162 -10.16 7.40 4.22
N ALA A 163 -10.77 8.57 4.31
CA ALA A 163 -10.09 9.79 4.69
C ALA A 163 -10.76 10.42 5.91
N LEU A 164 -9.98 11.15 6.70
CA LEU A 164 -10.54 12.03 7.70
C LEU A 164 -11.27 13.18 7.00
N PHE A 165 -12.47 13.44 7.48
CA PHE A 165 -13.30 14.54 7.00
C PHE A 165 -13.57 15.45 8.18
N ASP A 166 -13.40 16.76 7.97
CA ASP A 166 -13.76 17.76 8.95
C ASP A 166 -15.20 18.19 8.69
N ASN A 167 -16.11 17.90 9.62
CA ASN A 167 -17.52 18.22 9.47
C ASN A 167 -17.79 19.73 9.54
N GLU A 168 -16.94 20.51 10.23
CA GLU A 168 -17.13 21.95 10.37
C GLU A 168 -16.64 22.71 9.15
N ALA A 169 -15.48 22.32 8.62
CA ALA A 169 -14.90 22.95 7.44
C ALA A 169 -15.37 22.33 6.11
N GLY A 170 -16.13 21.23 6.16
CA GLY A 170 -16.65 20.54 4.97
C GLY A 170 -15.57 19.97 4.04
N VAL A 171 -14.33 19.85 4.51
CA VAL A 171 -13.19 19.46 3.70
C VAL A 171 -12.57 18.15 4.15
N ARG A 172 -12.08 17.38 3.18
CA ARG A 172 -11.19 16.24 3.42
C ARG A 172 -9.89 16.76 4.03
N THR A 173 -9.47 16.15 5.13
CA THR A 173 -8.32 16.61 5.91
C THR A 173 -7.38 15.46 6.28
N ARG A 174 -6.25 15.82 6.88
CA ARG A 174 -5.26 14.90 7.47
C ARG A 174 -4.82 15.46 8.80
N VAL A 175 -4.46 14.58 9.73
CA VAL A 175 -3.82 15.00 10.98
C VAL A 175 -2.38 15.44 10.71
N GLY A 176 -2.04 16.62 11.19
CA GLY A 176 -0.69 17.13 11.34
C GLY A 176 -0.34 17.34 12.81
N TYR A 177 0.89 17.75 13.05
CA TYR A 177 1.37 18.14 14.37
C TYR A 177 1.96 19.54 14.27
N LYS A 178 1.60 20.41 15.21
CA LYS A 178 2.19 21.73 15.36
C LYS A 178 2.59 21.93 16.82
N PHE A 179 3.58 22.78 17.06
CA PHE A 179 3.93 23.19 18.42
C PHE A 179 3.23 24.50 18.70
N VAL A 180 2.37 24.49 19.72
CA VAL A 180 1.72 25.69 20.25
C VAL A 180 2.13 25.73 21.71
N ASP A 181 2.74 26.84 22.13
CA ASP A 181 3.19 27.07 23.50
C ASP A 181 4.07 25.93 24.07
N GLY A 182 5.01 25.44 23.24
CA GLY A 182 5.93 24.37 23.60
C GLY A 182 5.31 22.96 23.67
N LYS A 183 3.98 22.82 23.53
CA LYS A 183 3.28 21.53 23.51
C LYS A 183 3.00 21.08 22.09
N LYS A 184 3.26 19.80 21.83
CA LYS A 184 3.00 19.16 20.53
C LYS A 184 1.53 18.79 20.43
N VAL A 185 0.77 19.60 19.73
CA VAL A 185 -0.67 19.40 19.52
C VAL A 185 -0.95 18.78 18.17
N ARG A 186 -1.97 17.93 18.10
CA ARG A 186 -2.48 17.40 16.83
C ARG A 186 -3.43 18.43 16.24
N TYR A 187 -3.30 18.70 14.95
CA TYR A 187 -4.21 19.61 14.26
C TYR A 187 -4.64 19.05 12.91
N LEU A 188 -5.81 19.46 12.45
CA LEU A 188 -6.31 19.17 11.12
C LEU A 188 -5.63 20.09 10.11
N LYS A 189 -4.92 19.52 9.14
CA LYS A 189 -4.20 20.32 8.14
C LYS A 189 -5.13 21.10 7.20
N GLY A 190 -6.34 20.62 6.97
CA GLY A 190 -7.32 21.26 6.07
C GLY A 190 -7.98 22.50 6.68
N SER A 191 -8.26 22.48 7.98
CA SER A 191 -8.98 23.55 8.69
C SER A 191 -8.12 24.31 9.69
N GLY A 192 -6.90 23.84 9.98
CA GLY A 192 -6.02 24.40 11.02
C GLY A 192 -6.45 24.07 12.46
N ARG A 193 -7.65 23.50 12.64
CA ARG A 193 -8.27 23.19 13.93
C ARG A 193 -7.47 22.19 14.73
N VAL A 194 -7.31 22.46 16.01
CA VAL A 194 -6.60 21.58 16.95
C VAL A 194 -7.53 20.44 17.39
N LEU A 195 -7.02 19.21 17.40
CA LEU A 195 -7.71 18.00 17.82
C LEU A 195 -7.36 17.58 19.27
N ASP A 196 -6.21 18.03 19.76
CA ASP A 196 -5.62 17.78 21.09
C ASP A 196 -5.00 19.07 21.63
#